data_AF-A0A0A8J9U1-F1
#
_entry.id   AF-A0A0A8J9U1-F1
#
_cell.length_a   1.000
_cell.length_b   1.000
_cell.length_c   1.000
_cell.angle_alpha   90.00
_cell.angle_beta   90.00
_cell.angle_gamma   90.00
#
_symmetry.space_group_name_H-M   'P 1'
#
loop_
_entity.id
_entity.type
_entity.pdbx_description
1 polymer ?
#
loop_
_entity_poly.entity_id
_entity_poly.type
_entity_poly.pdbx_seq_one_letter_code
_entity_poly.pdbx_strand_id
1 'polypeptide(L)'
;MIQILFFLPFVYTFTTRLNDRKKRIAWCFTYIIPVFMAFAYIMPENIGHNIIYFIMSILVIYSAYELGYFYNDAELIKKEDKPTLRLNLEQMIFYQKYRGFIYCIRVVLITILCMAMVQLNYEIGISLILAVSIILITYVFYNSTRSKWNIPLYSFLVFIRYFGIFIYFTSIKSLFYLWLAYPLCVTIEFMSKPRFKIPLYLVKNNTDLFRVYYYIVLSFLLLLMNYKDCVPFFINLIVGYFFFFRTLTYFTISKKYRGVN
;
A
#
# COMPACT_ATOMS: atom_id res chain seq x y z
N MET A 1 18.73 -19.11 5.57
CA MET A 1 17.53 -18.45 5.01
C MET A 1 16.76 -17.60 6.03
N ILE A 2 16.55 -18.08 7.27
CA ILE A 2 15.79 -17.36 8.34
C ILE A 2 16.36 -15.98 8.67
N GLN A 3 17.68 -15.83 8.69
CA GLN A 3 18.33 -14.55 9.03
C GLN A 3 18.04 -13.47 7.99
N ILE A 4 18.16 -13.79 6.69
CA ILE A 4 18.01 -12.84 5.58
C ILE A 4 16.61 -12.20 5.57
N LEU A 5 15.59 -12.94 6.01
CA LEU A 5 14.19 -12.54 6.08
C LEU A 5 13.96 -11.17 6.73
N PHE A 6 14.68 -10.88 7.81
CA PHE A 6 14.47 -9.69 8.62
C PHE A 6 15.37 -8.51 8.24
N PHE A 7 16.45 -8.76 7.51
CA PHE A 7 17.44 -7.74 7.17
C PHE A 7 17.24 -7.16 5.76
N LEU A 8 16.99 -8.01 4.75
CA LEU A 8 16.89 -7.53 3.37
C LEU A 8 15.49 -6.99 3.04
N PRO A 9 15.36 -5.80 2.41
CA PRO A 9 14.07 -5.28 1.97
C PRO A 9 13.33 -6.25 1.07
N PHE A 10 11.99 -6.19 1.11
CA PHE A 10 11.07 -7.03 0.34
C PHE A 10 11.04 -8.51 0.71
N VAL A 11 12.13 -9.10 1.21
CA VAL A 11 12.17 -10.54 1.50
C VAL A 11 11.05 -10.91 2.46
N TYR A 12 10.81 -10.10 3.50
CA TYR A 12 9.69 -10.33 4.42
C TYR A 12 8.33 -10.23 3.74
N THR A 13 8.11 -9.20 2.92
CA THR A 13 6.84 -9.02 2.20
C THR A 13 6.58 -10.17 1.23
N PHE A 14 7.59 -10.61 0.47
CA PHE A 14 7.43 -11.67 -0.52
C PHE A 14 7.30 -13.07 0.07
N THR A 15 7.80 -13.28 1.29
CA THR A 15 7.65 -14.55 2.01
C THR A 15 6.36 -14.62 2.82
N THR A 16 5.93 -13.53 3.47
CA THR A 16 4.77 -13.55 4.39
C THR A 16 3.47 -13.02 3.78
N ARG A 17 3.54 -12.09 2.82
CA ARG A 17 2.35 -11.42 2.24
C ARG A 17 2.11 -11.84 0.80
N LEU A 18 3.16 -11.82 -0.03
CA LEU A 18 3.12 -12.17 -1.45
C LEU A 18 3.69 -13.57 -1.70
N ASN A 19 3.29 -14.52 -0.85
CA ASN A 19 3.82 -15.88 -0.78
C ASN A 19 3.44 -16.79 -1.96
N ASP A 20 2.51 -16.36 -2.81
CA ASP A 20 2.12 -17.07 -4.04
C ASP A 20 2.25 -16.14 -5.26
N ARG A 21 2.51 -16.75 -6.43
CA ARG A 21 2.66 -16.07 -7.72
C ARG A 21 1.46 -15.18 -8.04
N LYS A 22 0.23 -15.61 -7.75
CA LYS A 22 -0.98 -14.80 -7.99
C LYS A 22 -0.98 -13.51 -7.17
N LYS A 23 -0.52 -13.56 -5.91
CA LYS A 23 -0.44 -12.37 -5.04
C LYS A 23 0.65 -11.41 -5.53
N ARG A 24 1.79 -11.92 -6.01
CA ARG A 24 2.86 -11.10 -6.60
C ARG A 24 2.39 -10.39 -7.87
N ILE A 25 1.73 -11.11 -8.76
CA ILE A 25 1.13 -10.52 -9.97
C ILE A 25 0.10 -9.45 -9.57
N ALA A 26 -0.83 -9.78 -8.68
CA ALA A 26 -1.81 -8.81 -8.20
C ALA A 26 -1.15 -7.57 -7.59
N TRP A 27 -0.05 -7.71 -6.85
CA TRP A 27 0.71 -6.58 -6.32
C TRP A 27 1.32 -5.70 -7.43
N CYS A 28 1.86 -6.29 -8.50
CA CYS A 28 2.35 -5.50 -9.63
C CYS A 28 1.24 -4.65 -10.26
N PHE A 29 0.06 -5.24 -10.50
CA PHE A 29 -1.06 -4.52 -11.12
C PHE A 29 -1.78 -3.57 -10.16
N THR A 30 -1.77 -3.84 -8.86
CA THR A 30 -2.48 -2.97 -7.89
C THR A 30 -1.61 -1.91 -7.26
N TYR A 31 -0.28 -2.10 -7.22
CA TYR A 31 0.68 -1.19 -6.61
C TYR A 31 1.68 -0.62 -7.63
N ILE A 32 2.50 -1.48 -8.25
CA ILE A 32 3.65 -1.04 -9.06
C ILE A 32 3.22 -0.19 -10.24
N ILE A 33 2.29 -0.68 -11.07
CA ILE A 33 1.89 0.03 -12.28
C ILE A 33 1.19 1.37 -11.94
N PRO A 34 0.17 1.44 -11.06
CA PRO A 34 -0.47 2.71 -10.71
C PRO A 34 0.46 3.74 -10.09
N VAL A 35 1.37 3.31 -9.20
CA VAL A 35 2.34 4.23 -8.57
C VAL A 35 3.37 4.69 -9.60
N PHE A 36 3.80 3.83 -10.52
CA PHE A 36 4.67 4.24 -11.64
C PHE A 36 3.98 5.24 -12.57
N MET A 37 2.71 5.03 -12.90
CA MET A 37 1.91 5.99 -13.67
C MET A 37 1.87 7.34 -12.97
N ALA A 38 1.61 7.38 -11.66
CA ALA A 38 1.67 8.62 -10.89
C ALA A 38 3.07 9.25 -10.93
N PHE A 39 4.14 8.47 -10.79
CA PHE A 39 5.52 8.94 -10.91
C PHE A 39 5.80 9.59 -12.27
N ALA A 40 5.46 8.90 -13.35
CA ALA A 40 5.73 9.35 -14.71
C ALA A 40 5.00 10.66 -15.07
N TYR A 41 3.89 10.98 -14.41
CA TYR A 41 3.09 12.19 -14.66
C TYR A 41 3.35 13.33 -13.67
N ILE A 42 3.65 13.01 -12.40
CA ILE A 42 3.77 14.03 -11.34
C ILE A 42 5.21 14.50 -11.20
N MET A 43 6.20 13.64 -11.46
CA MET A 43 7.60 14.03 -11.28
C MET A 43 8.07 14.92 -12.43
N PRO A 44 8.84 15.98 -12.14
CA PRO A 44 9.29 16.96 -13.14
C PRO A 44 10.42 16.42 -14.05
N GLU A 45 11.03 15.31 -13.67
CA GLU A 45 12.23 14.76 -14.31
C GLU A 45 11.90 13.90 -15.54
N ASN A 46 12.91 13.62 -16.36
CA ASN A 46 12.74 12.75 -17.52
C ASN A 46 12.43 11.29 -17.11
N ILE A 47 11.88 10.50 -18.05
CA ILE A 47 11.42 9.14 -17.75
C ILE A 47 12.53 8.22 -17.22
N GLY A 48 13.77 8.40 -17.66
CA GLY A 48 14.92 7.60 -17.23
C GLY A 48 15.24 7.79 -15.75
N HIS A 49 15.36 9.05 -15.31
CA HIS A 49 15.57 9.37 -13.89
C HIS A 49 14.36 8.96 -13.04
N ASN A 50 13.14 9.15 -13.55
CA ASN A 50 11.91 8.74 -12.85
C ASN A 50 11.87 7.24 -12.53
N ILE A 51 12.43 6.37 -13.39
CA ILE A 51 12.51 4.93 -13.10
C ILE A 51 13.43 4.67 -11.90
N ILE A 52 14.60 5.33 -11.84
CA ILE A 52 15.55 5.18 -10.73
C ILE A 52 14.90 5.66 -9.43
N TYR A 53 14.31 6.86 -9.45
CA TYR A 53 13.64 7.43 -8.28
C TYR A 53 12.47 6.57 -7.82
N PHE A 54 11.68 6.04 -8.75
CA PHE A 54 10.58 5.11 -8.45
C PHE A 54 11.08 3.84 -7.75
N ILE A 55 12.10 3.17 -8.30
CA ILE A 55 12.64 1.94 -7.73
C ILE A 55 13.18 2.20 -6.31
N MET A 56 13.98 3.25 -6.13
CA MET A 56 14.52 3.62 -4.83
C MET A 56 13.42 3.97 -3.83
N SER A 57 12.39 4.69 -4.27
CA SER A 57 11.26 5.07 -3.41
C SER A 57 10.47 3.87 -2.93
N ILE A 58 10.18 2.91 -3.81
CA ILE A 58 9.51 1.67 -3.40
C ILE A 58 10.39 0.89 -2.42
N LEU A 59 11.68 0.77 -2.70
CA LEU A 59 12.63 0.07 -1.82
C LEU A 59 12.58 0.64 -0.40
N VAL A 60 12.65 1.97 -0.26
CA VAL A 60 12.63 2.65 1.04
C VAL A 60 11.26 2.55 1.71
N ILE A 61 10.18 2.85 0.98
CA ILE A 61 8.81 2.78 1.52
C ILE A 61 8.49 1.38 2.04
N TYR A 62 8.81 0.33 1.27
CA TYR A 62 8.61 -1.05 1.72
C TYR A 62 9.53 -1.43 2.87
N SER A 63 10.76 -0.92 2.89
CA SER A 63 11.68 -1.16 4.00
C SER A 63 11.11 -0.67 5.33
N ALA A 64 10.52 0.54 5.33
CA ALA A 64 9.83 1.12 6.48
C ALA A 64 8.52 0.40 6.79
N TYR A 65 7.74 0.05 5.78
CA TYR A 65 6.46 -0.64 5.94
C TYR A 65 6.62 -2.03 6.57
N GLU A 66 7.72 -2.73 6.25
CA GLU A 66 8.07 -4.02 6.82
C GLU A 66 8.37 -3.95 8.32
N LEU A 67 8.91 -2.84 8.84
CA LEU A 67 9.09 -2.67 10.28
C LEU A 67 7.75 -2.73 11.04
N GLY A 68 6.72 -2.09 10.48
CA GLY A 68 5.36 -2.18 10.99
C GLY A 68 4.81 -3.61 10.95
N TYR A 69 5.15 -4.38 9.89
CA TYR A 69 4.79 -5.79 9.80
C TYR A 69 5.51 -6.66 10.82
N PHE A 70 6.80 -6.45 11.08
CA PHE A 70 7.55 -7.22 12.06
C PHE A 70 6.89 -7.09 13.44
N TYR A 71 6.60 -5.86 13.85
CA TYR A 71 5.91 -5.60 15.11
C TYR A 71 4.52 -6.26 15.14
N ASN A 72 3.74 -6.08 14.07
CA ASN A 72 2.40 -6.67 13.99
C ASN A 72 2.44 -8.21 14.10
N ASP A 73 3.35 -8.86 13.39
CA ASP A 73 3.37 -10.31 13.24
C ASP A 73 4.13 -11.04 14.36
N ALA A 74 4.96 -10.33 15.14
CA ALA A 74 5.75 -10.94 16.21
C ALA A 74 5.36 -10.48 17.62
N GLU A 75 4.92 -9.23 17.79
CA GLU A 75 4.57 -8.68 19.10
C GLU A 75 3.06 -8.53 19.28
N LEU A 76 2.38 -8.03 18.26
CA LEU A 76 0.97 -7.68 18.37
C LEU A 76 0.06 -8.92 18.40
N ILE A 77 0.44 -10.00 17.69
CA ILE A 77 -0.30 -11.27 17.69
C ILE A 77 -0.44 -11.89 19.08
N LYS A 78 0.48 -11.61 20.02
CA LYS A 78 0.45 -12.16 21.38
C LYS A 78 -0.74 -11.66 22.19
N LYS A 79 -1.38 -10.57 21.73
CA LYS A 79 -2.54 -9.92 22.37
C LYS A 79 -3.85 -10.21 21.63
N GLU A 80 -3.83 -11.06 20.61
CA GLU A 80 -5.02 -11.40 19.81
C GLU A 80 -5.61 -12.74 20.27
N ASP A 81 -6.95 -12.83 20.34
CA ASP A 81 -7.64 -14.08 20.71
C ASP A 81 -7.45 -15.18 19.65
N LYS A 82 -7.39 -14.78 18.38
CA LYS A 82 -7.23 -15.68 17.22
C LYS A 82 -6.22 -15.08 16.22
N PRO A 83 -4.92 -15.15 16.53
CA PRO A 83 -3.90 -14.50 15.71
C PRO A 83 -3.72 -15.20 14.36
N THR A 84 -3.43 -14.43 13.33
CA THR A 84 -2.97 -14.98 12.04
C THR A 84 -1.46 -15.19 12.09
N LEU A 85 -1.03 -16.44 12.27
CA LEU A 85 0.39 -16.79 12.28
C LEU A 85 0.99 -16.67 10.87
N ARG A 86 2.04 -15.86 10.73
CA ARG A 86 2.79 -15.65 9.47
C ARG A 86 4.25 -16.04 9.57
N LEU A 87 4.76 -16.17 10.79
CA LEU A 87 6.11 -16.62 11.10
C LEU A 87 6.03 -18.02 11.71
N ASN A 88 6.98 -18.87 11.35
CA ASN A 88 7.14 -20.16 12.01
C ASN A 88 7.87 -19.99 13.36
N LEU A 89 7.93 -21.07 14.15
CA LEU A 89 8.51 -21.03 15.50
C LEU A 89 9.98 -20.58 15.49
N GLU A 90 10.79 -21.09 14.58
CA GLU A 90 12.22 -20.73 14.48
C GLU A 90 12.42 -19.25 14.14
N GLN A 91 11.63 -18.71 13.21
CA GLN A 91 11.63 -17.28 12.85
C GLN A 91 11.21 -16.42 14.05
N MET A 92 10.24 -16.87 14.83
CA MET A 92 9.77 -16.17 16.03
C MET A 92 10.87 -16.13 17.10
N ILE A 93 11.51 -17.26 17.37
CA ILE A 93 12.63 -17.36 18.33
C ILE A 93 13.79 -16.46 17.89
N PHE A 94 14.15 -16.51 16.60
CA PHE A 94 15.19 -15.65 16.04
C PHE A 94 14.86 -14.16 16.20
N TYR A 95 13.65 -13.76 15.83
CA TYR A 95 13.20 -12.37 15.99
C TYR A 95 13.28 -11.92 17.44
N GLN A 96 12.77 -12.71 18.39
CA GLN A 96 12.77 -12.34 19.81
C GLN A 96 14.19 -12.16 20.35
N LYS A 97 15.13 -13.01 19.92
CA LYS A 97 16.54 -12.93 20.32
C LYS A 97 17.25 -11.70 19.74
N TYR A 98 16.94 -11.30 18.51
CA TYR A 98 17.70 -10.27 17.77
C TYR A 98 16.90 -9.00 17.42
N ARG A 99 15.71 -8.78 18.00
CA ARG A 99 14.80 -7.68 17.62
C ARG A 99 15.49 -6.31 17.54
N GLY A 100 16.25 -5.93 18.56
CA GLY A 100 16.91 -4.62 18.61
C GLY A 100 17.91 -4.43 17.47
N PHE A 101 18.69 -5.49 17.17
CA PHE A 101 19.64 -5.51 16.08
C PHE A 101 18.96 -5.44 14.70
N ILE A 102 17.84 -6.18 14.53
CA ILE A 102 17.01 -6.13 13.32
C ILE A 102 16.52 -4.70 13.07
N TYR A 103 15.88 -4.06 14.05
CA TYR A 103 15.38 -2.69 13.89
C TYR A 103 16.52 -1.70 13.63
N CYS A 104 17.65 -1.82 14.34
CA CYS A 104 18.82 -0.96 14.15
C CYS A 104 19.35 -1.01 12.70
N ILE A 105 19.65 -2.21 12.18
CA ILE A 105 20.12 -2.37 10.80
C ILE A 105 19.14 -1.79 9.79
N ARG A 106 17.84 -2.05 10.00
CA ARG A 106 16.80 -1.59 9.07
C ARG A 106 16.64 -0.07 9.08
N VAL A 107 16.69 0.56 10.25
CA VAL A 107 16.66 2.02 10.36
C VAL A 107 17.91 2.63 9.71
N VAL A 108 19.10 2.08 9.96
CA VAL A 108 20.34 2.54 9.31
C VAL A 108 20.25 2.42 7.79
N LEU A 109 19.77 1.28 7.27
CA LEU A 109 19.58 1.07 5.84
C LEU A 109 18.59 2.09 5.23
N ILE A 110 17.43 2.30 5.87
CA ILE A 110 16.44 3.29 5.44
C ILE A 110 17.07 4.68 5.41
N THR A 111 17.79 5.07 6.46
CA THR A 111 18.45 6.37 6.54
C THR A 111 19.47 6.55 5.43
N ILE A 112 20.33 5.56 5.18
CA ILE A 112 21.33 5.62 4.09
C ILE A 112 20.64 5.78 2.74
N LEU A 113 19.59 5.01 2.46
CA LEU A 113 18.86 5.09 1.19
C LEU A 113 18.12 6.44 1.03
N CYS A 114 17.55 6.99 2.11
CA CYS A 114 16.96 8.32 2.10
C CYS A 114 18.02 9.39 1.82
N MET A 115 19.19 9.32 2.48
CA MET A 115 20.29 10.26 2.24
C MET A 115 20.81 10.16 0.81
N ALA A 116 20.93 8.94 0.26
CA ALA A 116 21.28 8.74 -1.15
C ALA A 116 20.24 9.41 -2.08
N MET A 117 18.94 9.27 -1.79
CA MET A 117 17.89 9.95 -2.55
C MET A 117 18.00 11.48 -2.48
N VAL A 118 18.27 12.05 -1.30
CA VAL A 118 18.47 13.50 -1.15
C VAL A 118 19.65 14.00 -2.00
N GLN A 119 20.72 13.22 -2.10
CA GLN A 119 21.87 13.57 -2.94
C GLN A 119 21.55 13.48 -4.45
N LEU A 120 20.70 12.52 -4.85
CA LEU A 120 20.30 12.37 -6.26
C LEU A 120 19.23 13.39 -6.69
N ASN A 121 18.30 13.71 -5.80
CA ASN A 121 17.29 14.75 -5.99
C ASN A 121 16.76 15.20 -4.62
N TYR A 122 17.08 16.44 -4.25
CA TYR A 122 16.76 16.99 -2.94
C TYR A 122 15.27 16.93 -2.62
N GLU A 123 14.40 17.40 -3.53
CA GLU A 123 12.96 17.48 -3.30
C GLU A 123 12.32 16.09 -3.14
N ILE A 124 12.71 15.14 -4.00
CA ILE A 124 12.20 13.75 -3.93
C ILE A 124 12.70 13.09 -2.64
N GLY A 125 13.97 13.30 -2.29
CA GLY A 125 14.56 12.79 -1.06
C GLY A 125 13.85 13.30 0.20
N ILE A 126 13.57 14.60 0.29
CA ILE A 126 12.82 15.19 1.41
C ILE A 126 11.39 14.64 1.47
N SER A 127 10.70 14.57 0.34
CA SER A 127 9.35 14.01 0.27
C SER A 127 9.31 12.53 0.73
N LEU A 128 10.32 11.75 0.34
CA LEU A 128 10.48 10.37 0.77
C LEU A 128 10.73 10.25 2.29
N ILE A 129 11.59 11.10 2.86
CA ILE A 129 11.84 11.16 4.31
C ILE A 129 10.55 11.46 5.06
N LEU A 130 9.76 12.44 4.59
CA LEU A 130 8.46 12.78 5.18
C LEU A 130 7.50 11.59 5.10
N ALA A 131 7.36 10.97 3.94
CA ALA A 131 6.46 9.82 3.74
C ALA A 131 6.84 8.66 4.67
N VAL A 132 8.12 8.32 4.78
CA VAL A 132 8.61 7.25 5.66
C VAL A 132 8.39 7.57 7.12
N SER A 133 8.70 8.79 7.55
CA SER A 133 8.48 9.24 8.93
C SER A 133 7.01 9.14 9.31
N ILE A 134 6.12 9.59 8.41
CA ILE A 134 4.66 9.48 8.60
C ILE A 134 4.22 8.02 8.65
N ILE A 135 4.76 7.13 7.80
CA ILE A 135 4.45 5.68 7.83
C ILE A 135 4.81 5.10 9.20
N LEU A 136 6.02 5.36 9.70
CA LEU A 136 6.50 4.81 10.97
C LEU A 136 5.64 5.31 12.15
N ILE A 137 5.37 6.61 12.21
CA ILE A 137 4.51 7.22 13.23
C ILE A 137 3.09 6.65 13.16
N THR A 138 2.51 6.58 11.96
CA THR A 138 1.15 6.03 11.75
C THR A 138 1.09 4.58 12.19
N TYR A 139 2.13 3.79 11.96
CA TYR A 139 2.20 2.40 12.40
C TYR A 139 2.18 2.26 13.93
N VAL A 140 2.82 3.17 14.67
CA VAL A 140 2.77 3.17 16.13
C VAL A 140 1.33 3.31 16.62
N PHE A 141 0.59 4.29 16.09
CA PHE A 141 -0.82 4.50 16.45
C PHE A 141 -1.74 3.40 15.93
N TYR A 142 -1.51 2.92 14.70
CA TYR A 142 -2.30 1.85 14.09
C TYR A 142 -2.18 0.55 14.87
N ASN A 143 -0.96 0.21 15.32
CA ASN A 143 -0.71 -1.01 16.09
C ASN A 143 -1.21 -0.90 17.54
N SER A 144 -1.27 0.30 18.13
CA SER A 144 -1.86 0.49 19.47
C SER A 144 -3.40 0.47 19.47
N THR A 145 -4.02 0.79 18.33
CA THR A 145 -5.48 0.97 18.22
C THR A 145 -6.18 -0.29 17.68
N ARG A 146 -7.05 -0.91 18.47
CA ARG A 146 -7.83 -2.11 18.06
C ARG A 146 -9.32 -1.89 17.83
N SER A 147 -9.78 -0.66 17.99
CA SER A 147 -11.17 -0.26 17.79
C SER A 147 -11.45 0.16 16.34
N LYS A 148 -12.65 0.71 16.08
CA LYS A 148 -13.02 1.29 14.77
C LYS A 148 -12.09 2.44 14.34
N TRP A 149 -11.40 3.08 15.28
CA TRP A 149 -10.35 4.09 15.01
C TRP A 149 -9.16 3.56 14.20
N ASN A 150 -9.01 2.24 14.11
CA ASN A 150 -8.03 1.60 13.22
C ASN A 150 -8.36 1.81 11.72
N ILE A 151 -9.63 2.07 11.36
CA ILE A 151 -10.06 2.29 9.96
C ILE A 151 -9.44 3.55 9.35
N PRO A 152 -9.58 4.77 9.94
CA PRO A 152 -8.94 5.96 9.37
C PRO A 152 -7.41 5.84 9.36
N LEU A 153 -6.80 5.23 10.39
CA LEU A 153 -5.36 4.96 10.41
C LEU A 153 -4.92 4.02 9.28
N TYR A 154 -5.72 2.98 8.99
CA TYR A 154 -5.49 2.09 7.86
C TYR A 154 -5.55 2.84 6.53
N SER A 155 -6.59 3.66 6.34
CA SER A 155 -6.78 4.46 5.13
C SER A 155 -5.60 5.39 4.88
N PHE A 156 -5.18 6.11 5.94
CA PHE A 156 -4.03 7.00 5.89
C PHE A 156 -2.73 6.25 5.60
N LEU A 157 -2.51 5.11 6.26
CA LEU A 157 -1.32 4.29 6.04
C LEU A 157 -1.23 3.74 4.61
N VAL A 158 -2.36 3.30 4.04
CA VAL A 158 -2.44 2.86 2.64
C VAL A 158 -2.17 4.03 1.69
N PHE A 159 -2.73 5.21 1.98
CA PHE A 159 -2.49 6.41 1.18
C PHE A 159 -1.02 6.81 1.16
N ILE A 160 -0.38 6.97 2.33
CA ILE A 160 1.03 7.40 2.39
C ILE A 160 1.95 6.35 1.75
N ARG A 161 1.66 5.05 1.91
CA ARG A 161 2.41 4.00 1.23
C ARG A 161 2.36 4.14 -0.30
N TYR A 162 1.21 4.48 -0.87
CA TYR A 162 1.03 4.57 -2.33
C TYR A 162 1.49 5.92 -2.90
N PHE A 163 1.13 6.99 -2.21
CA PHE A 163 1.15 8.35 -2.76
C PHE A 163 1.83 9.37 -1.86
N GLY A 164 2.39 8.95 -0.72
CA GLY A 164 3.04 9.85 0.23
C GLY A 164 4.22 10.62 -0.37
N ILE A 165 4.92 10.03 -1.35
CA ILE A 165 6.02 10.71 -2.04
C ILE A 165 5.57 11.88 -2.93
N PHE A 166 4.28 11.96 -3.29
CA PHE A 166 3.76 13.03 -4.13
C PHE A 166 3.34 14.26 -3.34
N ILE A 167 3.44 14.25 -2.00
CA ILE A 167 2.93 15.33 -1.14
C ILE A 167 3.55 16.69 -1.49
N TYR A 168 4.84 16.73 -1.87
CA TYR A 168 5.52 17.96 -2.26
C TYR A 168 5.25 18.39 -3.71
N PHE A 169 4.87 17.45 -4.58
CA PHE A 169 4.86 17.63 -6.03
C PHE A 169 3.46 17.84 -6.62
N THR A 170 2.41 17.72 -5.82
CA THR A 170 1.05 17.87 -6.33
C THR A 170 0.12 18.56 -5.35
N SER A 171 -0.96 19.14 -5.88
CA SER A 171 -1.94 19.86 -5.07
C SER A 171 -2.68 18.93 -4.11
N ILE A 172 -3.19 19.49 -3.01
CA ILE A 172 -4.07 18.77 -2.07
C ILE A 172 -5.30 18.16 -2.76
N LYS A 173 -5.80 18.83 -3.80
CA LYS A 173 -6.92 18.35 -4.63
C LYS A 173 -6.54 17.07 -5.39
N SER A 174 -5.36 17.05 -6.00
CA SER A 174 -4.81 15.86 -6.67
C SER A 174 -4.56 14.72 -5.69
N LEU A 175 -4.02 15.00 -4.50
CA LEU A 175 -3.83 14.01 -3.44
C LEU A 175 -5.17 13.41 -2.99
N PHE A 176 -6.22 14.23 -2.86
CA PHE A 176 -7.56 13.76 -2.56
C PHE A 176 -8.10 12.82 -3.66
N TYR A 177 -7.92 13.17 -4.94
CA TYR A 177 -8.29 12.29 -6.03
C TYR A 177 -7.49 10.98 -6.05
N LEU A 178 -6.19 11.01 -5.74
CA LEU A 178 -5.38 9.80 -5.59
C LEU A 178 -5.88 8.92 -4.43
N TRP A 179 -6.34 9.53 -3.33
CA TRP A 179 -6.98 8.82 -2.23
C TRP A 179 -8.30 8.15 -2.67
N LEU A 180 -9.14 8.83 -3.46
CA LEU A 180 -10.32 8.22 -4.08
C LEU A 180 -9.96 7.12 -5.08
N ALA A 181 -8.89 7.29 -5.84
CA ALA A 181 -8.51 6.36 -6.90
C ALA A 181 -8.20 4.95 -6.37
N TYR A 182 -7.64 4.82 -5.16
CA TYR A 182 -7.31 3.49 -4.64
C TYR A 182 -7.47 3.32 -3.11
N PRO A 183 -6.83 4.13 -2.24
CA PRO A 183 -6.91 3.95 -0.79
C PRO A 183 -8.33 3.90 -0.23
N LEU A 184 -9.26 4.71 -0.73
CA LEU A 184 -10.66 4.66 -0.28
C LEU A 184 -11.33 3.34 -0.63
N CYS A 185 -11.17 2.84 -1.86
CA CYS A 185 -11.71 1.54 -2.28
C CYS A 185 -11.28 0.43 -1.33
N VAL A 186 -9.98 0.34 -1.06
CA VAL A 186 -9.40 -0.68 -0.17
C VAL A 186 -9.79 -0.45 1.30
N THR A 187 -10.01 0.80 1.70
CA THR A 187 -10.50 1.13 3.05
C THR A 187 -11.92 0.62 3.25
N ILE A 188 -12.82 0.81 2.27
CA ILE A 188 -14.18 0.28 2.33
C ILE A 188 -14.17 -1.25 2.40
N GLU A 189 -13.27 -1.92 1.66
CA GLU A 189 -13.04 -3.35 1.80
C GLU A 189 -12.60 -3.72 3.22
N PHE A 190 -11.66 -2.97 3.78
CA PHE A 190 -11.16 -3.21 5.13
C PHE A 190 -12.25 -3.03 6.21
N MET A 191 -13.14 -2.05 6.04
CA MET A 191 -14.29 -1.80 6.91
C MET A 191 -15.28 -2.98 6.96
N SER A 192 -15.32 -3.81 5.91
CA SER A 192 -16.22 -4.98 5.85
C SER A 192 -15.81 -6.12 6.80
N LYS A 193 -14.60 -6.09 7.36
CA LYS A 193 -14.11 -7.13 8.25
C LYS A 193 -15.04 -7.32 9.47
N PRO A 194 -15.32 -8.58 9.88
CA PRO A 194 -16.29 -8.87 10.94
C PRO A 194 -16.08 -8.10 12.24
N ARG A 195 -14.81 -7.87 12.63
CA ARG A 195 -14.43 -7.15 13.85
C ARG A 195 -15.00 -5.72 13.94
N PHE A 196 -15.31 -5.08 12.82
CA PHE A 196 -15.81 -3.70 12.81
C PHE A 196 -17.34 -3.62 12.94
N LYS A 197 -18.06 -4.74 12.76
CA LYS A 197 -19.52 -4.83 12.84
C LYS A 197 -20.25 -3.78 11.97
N ILE A 198 -19.69 -3.46 10.80
CA ILE A 198 -20.32 -2.55 9.82
C ILE A 198 -21.08 -3.38 8.76
N PRO A 199 -22.35 -3.05 8.46
CA PRO A 199 -23.21 -3.81 7.54
C PRO A 199 -22.93 -3.47 6.05
N LEU A 200 -21.72 -3.73 5.57
CA LEU A 200 -21.35 -3.56 4.15
C LEU A 200 -21.65 -4.82 3.33
N TYR A 201 -22.95 -5.11 3.12
CA TYR A 201 -23.40 -6.36 2.48
C TYR A 201 -22.85 -6.55 1.06
N LEU A 202 -22.82 -5.49 0.24
CA LEU A 202 -22.27 -5.56 -1.12
C LEU A 202 -20.81 -6.02 -1.13
N VAL A 203 -20.00 -5.50 -0.21
CA VAL A 203 -18.58 -5.85 -0.08
C VAL A 203 -18.43 -7.28 0.43
N LYS A 204 -19.22 -7.68 1.43
CA LYS A 204 -19.14 -9.02 2.04
C LYS A 204 -19.57 -10.13 1.09
N ASN A 205 -20.62 -9.89 0.31
CA ASN A 205 -21.18 -10.88 -0.60
C ASN A 205 -20.27 -11.10 -1.82
N ASN A 206 -19.71 -10.03 -2.37
CA ASN A 206 -18.84 -10.13 -3.54
C ASN A 206 -17.89 -8.94 -3.64
N THR A 207 -16.67 -9.11 -3.11
CA THR A 207 -15.63 -8.08 -3.10
C THR A 207 -15.20 -7.65 -4.51
N ASP A 208 -15.15 -8.58 -5.47
CA ASP A 208 -14.76 -8.27 -6.84
C ASP A 208 -15.84 -7.46 -7.58
N LEU A 209 -17.11 -7.81 -7.37
CA LEU A 209 -18.24 -7.03 -7.90
C LEU A 209 -18.30 -5.62 -7.28
N PHE A 210 -18.09 -5.51 -5.95
CA PHE A 210 -17.99 -4.22 -5.27
C PHE A 210 -16.91 -3.34 -5.91
N ARG A 211 -15.72 -3.88 -6.17
CA ARG A 211 -14.63 -3.12 -6.80
C ARG A 211 -15.04 -2.58 -8.17
N VAL A 212 -15.69 -3.40 -9.00
CA VAL A 212 -16.19 -2.95 -10.31
C VAL A 212 -17.19 -1.81 -10.16
N TYR A 213 -18.19 -1.96 -9.29
CA TYR A 213 -19.17 -0.90 -9.03
C TYR A 213 -18.54 0.38 -8.50
N TYR A 214 -17.56 0.26 -7.60
CA TYR A 214 -16.81 1.40 -7.08
C TYR A 214 -16.20 2.22 -8.22
N TYR A 215 -15.53 1.56 -9.17
CA TYR A 215 -14.89 2.25 -10.28
C TYR A 215 -15.87 2.74 -11.36
N ILE A 216 -17.04 2.12 -11.52
CA ILE A 216 -18.13 2.67 -12.35
C ILE A 216 -18.59 4.01 -11.79
N VAL A 217 -18.92 4.03 -10.49
CA VAL A 217 -19.39 5.25 -9.81
C VAL A 217 -18.30 6.33 -9.82
N LEU A 218 -17.06 5.97 -9.49
CA LEU A 218 -15.95 6.92 -9.48
C LEU A 218 -15.68 7.49 -10.88
N SER A 219 -15.68 6.65 -11.93
CA SER A 219 -15.46 7.13 -13.30
C SER A 219 -16.58 8.08 -13.75
N PHE A 220 -17.83 7.79 -13.39
CA PHE A 220 -18.97 8.69 -13.66
C PHE A 220 -18.83 10.03 -12.93
N LEU A 221 -18.46 10.01 -11.63
CA LEU A 221 -18.23 11.24 -10.86
C LEU A 221 -17.09 12.08 -11.47
N LEU A 222 -15.97 11.45 -11.84
CA LEU A 222 -14.87 12.17 -12.48
C LEU A 222 -15.27 12.75 -13.84
N LEU A 223 -16.09 12.05 -14.62
CA LEU A 223 -16.62 12.57 -15.89
C LEU A 223 -17.46 13.84 -15.68
N LEU A 224 -18.32 13.88 -14.65
CA LEU A 224 -19.07 15.10 -14.30
C LEU A 224 -18.16 16.25 -13.87
N MET A 225 -17.07 15.95 -13.14
CA MET A 225 -16.12 16.97 -12.68
C MET A 225 -15.19 17.46 -13.80
N ASN A 226 -14.87 16.62 -14.79
CA ASN A 226 -14.07 16.98 -15.97
C ASN A 226 -14.76 18.07 -16.80
N TYR A 227 -16.10 18.16 -16.79
CA TYR A 227 -16.82 19.26 -17.47
C TYR A 227 -16.40 20.66 -16.98
N LYS A 228 -15.83 20.76 -15.77
CA LYS A 228 -15.32 22.01 -15.20
C LYS A 228 -13.78 22.07 -15.14
N ASP A 229 -13.08 21.23 -15.92
CA ASP A 229 -11.61 21.06 -15.89
C ASP A 229 -11.04 20.88 -14.47
N CYS A 230 -11.82 20.24 -13.60
CA CYS A 230 -11.49 20.12 -12.19
C CYS A 230 -10.60 18.93 -11.85
N VAL A 231 -10.36 18.01 -12.79
CA VAL A 231 -9.65 16.75 -12.56
C VAL A 231 -8.45 16.66 -13.51
N PRO A 232 -7.22 16.54 -12.98
CA PRO A 232 -6.04 16.34 -13.82
C PRO A 232 -6.14 15.06 -14.66
N PHE A 233 -5.67 15.12 -15.91
CA PHE A 233 -5.74 13.99 -16.84
C PHE A 233 -5.15 12.68 -16.28
N PHE A 234 -4.02 12.74 -15.57
CA PHE A 234 -3.38 11.55 -15.00
C PHE A 234 -4.25 10.82 -13.97
N ILE A 235 -5.15 11.53 -13.27
CA ILE A 235 -6.12 10.91 -12.36
C ILE A 235 -7.10 10.05 -13.14
N ASN A 236 -7.62 10.57 -14.26
CA ASN A 236 -8.52 9.82 -15.14
C ASN A 236 -7.84 8.56 -15.68
N LEU A 237 -6.55 8.63 -16.03
CA LEU A 237 -5.77 7.46 -16.45
C LEU A 237 -5.65 6.39 -15.36
N ILE A 238 -5.32 6.78 -14.12
CA ILE A 238 -5.19 5.84 -13.00
C ILE A 238 -6.54 5.20 -12.67
N VAL A 239 -7.63 5.98 -12.63
CA VAL A 239 -8.98 5.46 -12.38
C VAL A 239 -9.44 4.54 -13.51
N GLY A 240 -9.22 4.94 -14.77
CA GLY A 240 -9.53 4.12 -15.94
C GLY A 240 -8.75 2.81 -15.96
N TYR A 241 -7.46 2.85 -15.58
CA TYR A 241 -6.64 1.66 -15.41
C TYR A 241 -7.23 0.70 -14.37
N PHE A 242 -7.57 1.20 -13.18
CA PHE A 242 -8.18 0.35 -12.15
C PHE A 242 -9.55 -0.16 -12.58
N PHE A 243 -10.37 0.66 -13.22
CA PHE A 243 -11.67 0.22 -13.73
C PHE A 243 -11.52 -0.97 -14.70
N PHE A 244 -10.63 -0.84 -15.68
CA PHE A 244 -10.33 -1.90 -16.64
C PHE A 244 -9.80 -3.15 -15.94
N PHE A 245 -8.78 -2.99 -15.08
CA PHE A 245 -8.17 -4.11 -14.36
C PHE A 245 -9.19 -4.85 -13.49
N ARG A 246 -10.03 -4.14 -12.73
CA ARG A 246 -11.05 -4.75 -11.86
C ARG A 246 -12.11 -5.48 -12.67
N THR A 247 -12.57 -4.89 -13.76
CA THR A 247 -13.54 -5.51 -14.68
C THR A 247 -12.97 -6.80 -15.27
N LEU A 248 -11.73 -6.77 -15.75
CA LEU A 248 -11.06 -7.96 -16.29
C LEU A 248 -10.92 -9.06 -15.22
N THR A 249 -10.45 -8.72 -14.01
CA THR A 249 -10.31 -9.69 -12.93
C THR A 249 -11.64 -10.31 -12.51
N TYR A 250 -12.71 -9.52 -12.48
CA TYR A 250 -14.05 -10.01 -12.17
C TYR A 250 -14.51 -11.06 -13.19
N PHE A 251 -14.33 -10.83 -14.49
CA PHE A 251 -14.76 -11.79 -15.51
C PHE A 251 -13.86 -13.02 -15.63
N THR A 252 -12.55 -12.88 -15.42
CA THR A 252 -11.58 -13.97 -15.60
C THR A 252 -11.44 -14.86 -14.37
N ILE A 253 -11.41 -14.27 -13.17
CA ILE A 253 -11.19 -15.01 -11.92
C ILE A 253 -12.51 -15.48 -11.32
N SER A 254 -13.58 -14.67 -11.36
CA SER A 254 -14.86 -15.08 -10.74
C SER A 254 -15.57 -16.19 -11.52
N LYS A 255 -15.41 -16.27 -12.85
CA LYS A 255 -15.98 -17.37 -13.66
C LYS A 255 -15.50 -18.75 -13.20
N LYS A 256 -14.24 -18.87 -12.76
CA LYS A 256 -13.67 -20.15 -12.28
C LYS A 256 -14.29 -20.65 -10.97
N TYR A 257 -14.89 -19.76 -10.17
CA TYR A 257 -15.54 -20.11 -8.90
C TYR A 257 -17.07 -20.08 -8.96
N ARG A 258 -17.66 -19.58 -10.04
CA ARG A 258 -19.12 -19.55 -10.27
C ARG A 258 -19.64 -20.75 -11.08
N GLY A 259 -18.74 -21.57 -11.63
CA GLY A 259 -19.06 -22.78 -12.37
C GLY A 259 -19.11 -24.05 -11.53
N VAL A 260 -19.45 -23.95 -10.25
CA VAL A 260 -19.86 -25.08 -9.42
C VAL A 260 -21.24 -24.74 -8.87
N ASN A 261 -22.24 -24.94 -9.71
CA ASN A 261 -23.63 -25.17 -9.34
C ASN A 261 -24.08 -26.38 -10.17
#